data_AF-A0A966D7D1-F1
#
_entry.id   AF-A0A966D7D1-F1
#
_cell.length_a   1.000
_cell.length_b   1.000
_cell.length_c   1.000
_cell.angle_alpha   90.00
_cell.angle_beta   90.00
_cell.angle_gamma   90.00
#
_symmetry.space_group_name_H-M   'P 1'
#
loop_
_entity.id
_entity.type
_entity.pdbx_description
1 polymer ?
#
loop_
_entity_poly.entity_id
_entity_poly.type
_entity_poly.pdbx_seq_one_letter_code
_entity_poly.pdbx_strand_id
1 'polypeptide(L)'
;LGKTIEAGLVMRELKLRGLVRRTLVVAPKGLATQWIAEMQTHFNEQFQLVLGEDITTLQRMASGAEKKGSAWSLFDQVIVSLDSVKPVEKRRGWTKERIAAYNRNRFEELVTAGWDLVVVDEAHRLGGSTDQVARYKLGKGLAEAAPYVLLLSATPHQGKTDAFHRLMNLLDEEAFPDMDSVSCERVAPYVIRTEKRRAIDAEGKPLFKPRRTQMIPVAWENRHHLQQVLYEDVTEYVREGYNQALREKKRHIGFLMILLQRLVVSSTRAIRTTLERRLSVLRGGEAQAGMRLAEVENGPEKAEDYDELYDMDGQELLDELLKSQISALQSEMTRVET
;
A
#
# COMPACT_ATOMS: atom_id res chain seq x y z
N LEU A 1 16.23 -0.37 -15.33
CA LEU A 1 15.00 0.20 -14.68
C LEU A 1 13.76 -0.43 -15.30
N GLY A 2 13.83 -1.72 -15.56
CA GLY A 2 12.68 -2.54 -15.88
C GLY A 2 12.75 -3.67 -14.88
N LYS A 3 12.35 -3.42 -13.62
CA LYS A 3 12.47 -4.43 -12.54
C LYS A 3 11.79 -5.73 -12.96
N THR A 4 10.64 -5.60 -13.61
CA THR A 4 9.86 -6.68 -14.19
C THR A 4 10.61 -7.39 -15.33
N ILE A 5 11.26 -6.65 -16.24
CA ILE A 5 12.11 -7.22 -17.30
C ILE A 5 13.35 -7.91 -16.71
N GLU A 6 14.01 -7.31 -15.73
CA GLU A 6 15.17 -7.86 -15.02
C GLU A 6 14.77 -9.17 -14.29
N ALA A 7 13.62 -9.19 -13.62
CA ALA A 7 13.06 -10.41 -13.02
C ALA A 7 12.71 -11.46 -14.08
N GLY A 8 12.14 -11.05 -15.22
CA GLY A 8 11.86 -11.94 -16.35
C GLY A 8 13.12 -12.56 -16.94
N LEU A 9 14.23 -11.81 -17.03
CA LEU A 9 15.53 -12.32 -17.47
C LEU A 9 16.08 -13.36 -16.48
N VAL A 10 16.02 -13.10 -15.18
CA VAL A 10 16.44 -14.07 -14.15
C VAL A 10 15.58 -15.33 -14.22
N MET A 11 14.26 -15.18 -14.28
CA MET A 11 13.32 -16.30 -14.41
C MET A 11 13.62 -17.12 -15.68
N ARG A 12 13.82 -16.46 -16.82
CA ARG A 12 14.11 -17.13 -18.10
C ARG A 12 15.39 -17.94 -18.03
N GLU A 13 16.46 -17.39 -17.46
CA GLU A 13 17.73 -18.09 -17.29
C GLU A 13 17.58 -19.32 -16.38
N LEU A 14 16.87 -19.19 -15.25
CA LEU A 14 16.61 -20.31 -14.35
C LEU A 14 15.76 -21.41 -15.01
N LYS A 15 14.78 -21.03 -15.83
CA LYS A 15 13.96 -21.96 -16.63
C LYS A 15 14.79 -22.69 -17.69
N LEU A 16 15.68 -21.99 -18.41
CA LEU A 16 16.57 -22.60 -19.41
C LEU A 16 17.50 -23.64 -18.80
N ARG A 17 17.90 -23.46 -17.53
CA ARG A 17 18.69 -24.44 -16.76
C ARG A 17 17.86 -25.57 -16.15
N GLY A 18 16.54 -25.54 -16.30
CA GLY A 18 15.63 -26.50 -15.68
C GLY A 18 15.52 -26.39 -14.15
N LEU A 19 15.96 -25.27 -13.57
CA LEU A 19 15.94 -25.04 -12.12
C LEU A 19 14.60 -24.52 -11.61
N VAL A 20 13.84 -23.87 -12.49
CA VAL A 20 12.53 -23.29 -12.18
C VAL A 20 11.54 -23.76 -13.22
N ARG A 21 10.38 -24.22 -12.76
CA ARG A 21 9.19 -24.46 -13.59
C ARG A 21 8.00 -23.71 -13.00
N ARG A 22 7.79 -23.83 -11.69
CA ARG A 22 6.69 -23.22 -10.95
C ARG A 22 7.09 -21.85 -10.42
N THR A 23 6.39 -20.81 -10.83
CA THR A 23 6.69 -19.42 -10.45
C THR A 23 5.47 -18.71 -9.90
N LEU A 24 5.63 -18.12 -8.72
CA LEU A 24 4.64 -17.25 -8.09
C LEU A 24 5.12 -15.81 -8.15
N VAL A 25 4.29 -14.91 -8.68
CA VAL A 25 4.49 -13.47 -8.58
C VAL A 25 3.44 -12.89 -7.65
N VAL A 26 3.90 -12.19 -6.61
CA VAL A 26 3.06 -11.44 -5.68
C VAL A 26 3.25 -9.95 -5.98
N ALA A 27 2.24 -9.31 -6.55
CA ALA A 27 2.32 -7.91 -6.97
C ALA A 27 1.07 -7.12 -6.54
N PRO A 28 1.15 -5.78 -6.38
CA PRO A 28 -0.04 -4.95 -6.18
C PRO A 28 -1.09 -5.20 -7.29
N LYS A 29 -2.39 -5.17 -6.95
CA LYS A 29 -3.49 -5.44 -7.90
C LYS A 29 -3.38 -4.59 -9.17
N GLY A 30 -3.00 -3.32 -9.04
CA GLY A 30 -2.83 -2.39 -10.17
C GLY A 30 -1.64 -2.70 -11.09
N LEU A 31 -0.66 -3.50 -10.65
CA LEU A 31 0.51 -3.90 -11.45
C LEU A 31 0.38 -5.31 -12.04
N ALA A 32 -0.57 -6.12 -11.57
CA ALA A 32 -0.68 -7.52 -11.97
C ALA A 32 -0.92 -7.69 -13.48
N THR A 33 -1.76 -6.85 -14.09
CA THR A 33 -2.00 -6.88 -15.55
C THR A 33 -0.78 -6.48 -16.36
N GLN A 34 0.01 -5.51 -15.86
CA GLN A 34 1.27 -5.12 -16.47
C GLN A 34 2.27 -6.29 -16.46
N TRP A 35 2.36 -7.02 -15.34
CA TRP A 35 3.20 -8.21 -15.25
C TRP A 35 2.84 -9.27 -16.29
N ILE A 36 1.54 -9.56 -16.48
CA ILE A 36 1.08 -10.52 -17.52
C ILE A 36 1.53 -10.06 -18.91
N ALA A 37 1.26 -8.79 -19.24
CA ALA A 37 1.58 -8.24 -20.55
C ALA A 37 3.09 -8.27 -20.83
N GLU A 38 3.92 -7.90 -19.86
CA GLU A 38 5.38 -7.90 -20.01
C GLU A 38 5.95 -9.32 -20.11
N MET A 39 5.49 -10.25 -19.26
CA MET A 39 5.91 -11.65 -19.29
C MET A 39 5.53 -12.34 -20.61
N GLN A 40 4.33 -12.09 -21.11
CA GLN A 40 3.87 -12.62 -22.39
C GLN A 40 4.65 -12.01 -23.56
N THR A 41 4.79 -10.68 -23.59
CA THR A 41 5.38 -9.96 -24.74
C THR A 41 6.88 -10.20 -24.87
N HIS A 42 7.61 -10.18 -23.76
CA HIS A 42 9.08 -10.20 -23.79
C HIS A 42 9.67 -11.60 -23.54
N PHE A 43 8.94 -12.48 -22.87
CA PHE A 43 9.47 -13.79 -22.46
C PHE A 43 8.63 -14.98 -22.99
N ASN A 44 7.49 -14.71 -23.64
CA ASN A 44 6.52 -15.71 -24.08
C ASN A 44 6.06 -16.63 -22.94
N GLU A 45 5.87 -16.04 -21.75
CA GLU A 45 5.47 -16.73 -20.53
C GLU A 45 3.99 -16.42 -20.23
N GLN A 46 3.21 -17.45 -19.95
CA GLN A 46 1.77 -17.32 -19.70
C GLN A 46 1.49 -17.44 -18.20
N PHE A 47 1.19 -16.30 -17.59
CA PHE A 47 0.85 -16.22 -16.18
C PHE A 47 -0.67 -16.18 -15.97
N GLN A 48 -1.17 -17.01 -15.06
CA GLN A 48 -2.56 -16.96 -14.64
C GLN A 48 -2.75 -15.93 -13.52
N LEU A 49 -3.58 -14.92 -13.77
CA LEU A 49 -4.02 -14.00 -12.72
C LEU A 49 -5.05 -14.71 -11.84
N VAL A 50 -4.81 -14.71 -10.53
CA VAL A 50 -5.75 -15.21 -9.53
C VAL A 50 -6.20 -14.02 -8.68
N LEU A 51 -7.46 -13.61 -8.86
CA LEU A 51 -8.06 -12.58 -8.00
C LEU A 51 -8.55 -13.22 -6.71
N GLY A 52 -8.65 -12.40 -5.66
CA GLY A 52 -9.12 -12.86 -4.36
C GLY A 52 -10.50 -13.54 -4.43
N GLU A 53 -11.39 -13.09 -5.30
CA GLU A 53 -12.72 -13.70 -5.48
C GLU A 53 -12.69 -15.07 -6.18
N ASP A 54 -11.70 -15.31 -7.04
CA ASP A 54 -11.59 -16.54 -7.83
C ASP A 54 -11.07 -17.73 -7.03
N ILE A 55 -10.33 -17.48 -5.93
CA ILE A 55 -9.64 -18.54 -5.16
C ILE A 55 -10.62 -19.62 -4.66
N THR A 56 -11.82 -19.23 -4.22
CA THR A 56 -12.82 -20.19 -3.73
C THR A 56 -13.37 -21.07 -4.86
N THR A 57 -13.53 -20.49 -6.05
CA THR A 57 -13.96 -21.21 -7.27
C THR A 57 -12.86 -22.16 -7.73
N LEU A 58 -11.62 -21.70 -7.81
CA LEU A 58 -10.46 -22.52 -8.15
C LEU A 58 -10.27 -23.68 -7.17
N GLN A 59 -10.53 -23.47 -5.87
CA GLN A 59 -10.45 -24.53 -4.87
C GLN A 59 -11.47 -25.65 -5.13
N ARG A 60 -12.70 -25.29 -5.52
CA ARG A 60 -13.73 -26.28 -5.88
C ARG A 60 -13.35 -27.07 -7.12
N MET A 61 -12.75 -26.40 -8.12
CA MET A 61 -12.25 -27.06 -9.33
C MET A 61 -11.11 -28.02 -9.00
N ALA A 62 -10.16 -27.61 -8.16
CA ALA A 62 -9.03 -28.45 -7.73
C ALA A 62 -9.48 -29.67 -6.92
N SER A 63 -10.50 -29.52 -6.07
CA SER A 63 -11.05 -30.61 -5.25
C SER A 63 -11.84 -31.65 -6.06
N GLY A 64 -12.35 -31.28 -7.24
CA GLY A 64 -13.07 -32.17 -8.14
C GLY A 64 -12.17 -32.98 -9.08
N ALA A 65 -10.90 -32.61 -9.22
CA ALA A 65 -9.91 -33.42 -9.92
C ALA A 65 -9.48 -34.60 -9.03
N GLU A 66 -9.24 -35.78 -9.61
CA GLU A 66 -8.88 -37.02 -8.89
C GLU A 66 -7.63 -36.92 -8.00
N LYS A 67 -6.87 -35.83 -8.11
CA LYS A 67 -5.79 -35.46 -7.20
C LYS A 67 -6.30 -34.44 -6.20
N LYS A 68 -6.15 -34.72 -4.89
CA LYS A 68 -6.23 -33.73 -3.79
C LYS A 68 -5.22 -32.60 -4.04
N GLY A 69 -5.53 -31.68 -4.94
CA GLY A 69 -4.71 -30.53 -5.30
C GLY A 69 -5.25 -29.28 -4.63
N SER A 70 -4.35 -28.34 -4.34
CA SER A 70 -4.72 -26.98 -3.98
C SER A 70 -5.08 -26.17 -5.23
N ALA A 71 -5.89 -25.12 -5.12
CA ALA A 71 -6.07 -24.11 -6.17
C ALA A 71 -4.74 -23.63 -6.77
N TRP A 72 -3.69 -23.55 -5.96
CA TRP A 72 -2.34 -23.09 -6.35
C TRP A 72 -1.55 -24.11 -7.17
N SER A 73 -1.98 -25.38 -7.19
CA SER A 73 -1.36 -26.44 -7.98
C SER A 73 -1.93 -26.57 -9.40
N LEU A 74 -3.01 -25.84 -9.72
CA LEU A 74 -3.66 -25.89 -11.04
C LEU A 74 -2.80 -25.31 -12.15
N PHE A 75 -1.99 -24.30 -11.82
CA PHE A 75 -1.15 -23.58 -12.77
C PHE A 75 0.30 -23.60 -12.28
N ASP A 76 1.24 -23.67 -13.23
CA ASP A 76 2.67 -23.57 -12.93
C ASP A 76 3.11 -22.11 -12.77
N GLN A 77 2.37 -21.14 -13.33
CA GLN A 77 2.73 -19.73 -13.28
C GLN A 77 1.54 -18.90 -12.82
N VAL A 78 1.65 -18.31 -11.65
CA VAL A 78 0.54 -17.59 -10.99
C VAL A 78 0.96 -16.18 -10.61
N ILE A 79 0.06 -15.23 -10.82
CA ILE A 79 0.15 -13.88 -10.27
C ILE A 79 -1.01 -13.68 -9.31
N VAL A 80 -0.70 -13.20 -8.11
CA VAL A 80 -1.70 -12.91 -7.09
C VAL A 80 -1.38 -11.59 -6.41
N SER A 81 -2.41 -10.92 -5.90
CA SER A 81 -2.21 -9.74 -5.08
C SER A 81 -1.90 -10.09 -3.64
N LEU A 82 -0.96 -9.35 -3.04
CA LEU A 82 -0.54 -9.51 -1.65
C LEU A 82 -1.74 -9.50 -0.68
N ASP A 83 -2.67 -8.57 -0.87
CA ASP A 83 -3.84 -8.42 -0.01
C ASP A 83 -4.88 -9.55 -0.18
N SER A 84 -4.84 -10.30 -1.28
CA SER A 84 -5.73 -11.46 -1.48
C SER A 84 -5.27 -12.69 -0.70
N VAL A 85 -4.00 -12.76 -0.29
CA VAL A 85 -3.38 -13.94 0.33
C VAL A 85 -2.80 -13.66 1.71
N LYS A 86 -2.82 -12.40 2.18
CA LYS A 86 -2.40 -12.07 3.56
C LYS A 86 -3.27 -12.81 4.58
N PRO A 87 -2.68 -13.44 5.62
CA PRO A 87 -3.44 -14.08 6.67
C PRO A 87 -4.23 -13.05 7.49
N VAL A 88 -5.37 -13.47 8.02
CA VAL A 88 -6.26 -12.62 8.82
C VAL A 88 -6.43 -13.24 10.20
N GLU A 89 -6.32 -12.44 11.26
CA GLU A 89 -6.55 -12.89 12.63
C GLU A 89 -7.99 -12.69 13.09
N LYS A 90 -8.60 -11.57 12.70
CA LYS A 90 -9.99 -11.20 13.02
C LYS A 90 -10.63 -10.48 11.85
N ARG A 91 -11.89 -10.79 11.59
CA ARG A 91 -12.75 -10.05 10.65
C ARG A 91 -14.17 -10.04 11.18
N ARG A 92 -14.81 -8.87 11.21
CA ARG A 92 -16.16 -8.72 11.76
C ARG A 92 -17.15 -9.64 11.05
N GLY A 93 -17.97 -10.34 11.84
CA GLY A 93 -18.97 -11.28 11.32
C GLY A 93 -18.42 -12.62 10.82
N TRP A 94 -17.12 -12.91 11.03
CA TRP A 94 -16.52 -14.19 10.67
C TRP A 94 -16.31 -15.06 11.91
N THR A 95 -16.71 -16.32 11.82
CA THR A 95 -16.41 -17.30 12.87
C THR A 95 -14.93 -17.71 12.82
N LYS A 96 -14.42 -18.29 13.91
CA LYS A 96 -13.03 -18.78 13.97
C LYS A 96 -12.76 -19.82 12.89
N GLU A 97 -13.73 -20.69 12.61
CA GLU A 97 -13.66 -21.73 11.59
C GLU A 97 -13.55 -21.11 10.19
N ARG A 98 -14.30 -20.04 9.93
CA ARG A 98 -14.23 -19.31 8.65
C ARG A 98 -12.88 -18.63 8.46
N ILE A 99 -12.31 -18.05 9.52
CA ILE A 99 -10.97 -17.44 9.49
C ILE A 99 -9.90 -18.51 9.24
N ALA A 100 -9.98 -19.64 9.94
CA ALA A 100 -9.06 -20.76 9.75
C ALA A 100 -9.13 -21.32 8.31
N ALA A 101 -10.33 -21.51 7.77
CA ALA A 101 -10.53 -21.94 6.39
C ALA A 101 -9.97 -20.93 5.37
N TYR A 102 -10.15 -19.63 5.62
CA TYR A 102 -9.59 -18.58 4.78
C TYR A 102 -8.04 -18.64 4.76
N ASN A 103 -7.41 -18.69 5.94
CA ASN A 103 -5.95 -18.73 6.05
C ASN A 103 -5.38 -20.01 5.46
N ARG A 104 -6.04 -21.16 5.67
CA ARG A 104 -5.65 -22.42 5.06
C ARG A 104 -5.60 -22.32 3.54
N ASN A 105 -6.71 -21.93 2.93
CA ASN A 105 -6.85 -21.94 1.48
C ASN A 105 -5.98 -20.88 0.79
N ARG A 106 -5.75 -19.73 1.43
CA ARG A 106 -5.09 -18.57 0.79
C ARG A 106 -3.64 -18.37 1.17
N PHE A 107 -3.25 -18.80 2.36
CA PHE A 107 -1.90 -18.60 2.88
C PHE A 107 -1.17 -19.94 3.01
N GLU A 108 -1.68 -20.89 3.80
CA GLU A 108 -0.97 -22.15 4.07
C GLU A 108 -0.80 -23.00 2.80
N GLU A 109 -1.88 -23.15 2.02
CA GLU A 109 -1.83 -23.86 0.75
C GLU A 109 -0.97 -23.14 -0.31
N LEU A 110 -0.92 -21.80 -0.28
CA LEU A 110 -0.08 -21.03 -1.19
C LEU A 110 1.40 -21.29 -0.92
N VAL A 111 1.80 -21.27 0.36
CA VAL A 111 3.18 -21.49 0.81
C VAL A 111 3.63 -22.92 0.54
N THR A 112 2.72 -23.89 0.66
CA THR A 112 3.03 -25.32 0.48
C THR A 112 2.81 -25.82 -0.96
N ALA A 113 2.48 -24.94 -1.91
CA ALA A 113 2.19 -25.31 -3.30
C ALA A 113 3.42 -25.70 -4.16
N GLY A 114 4.61 -25.83 -3.54
CA GLY A 114 5.84 -26.26 -4.18
C GLY A 114 6.27 -25.31 -5.31
N TRP A 115 6.53 -24.05 -4.96
CA TRP A 115 7.06 -23.07 -5.90
C TRP A 115 8.58 -23.21 -6.02
N ASP A 116 9.11 -23.05 -7.23
CA ASP A 116 10.56 -23.03 -7.44
C ASP A 116 11.10 -21.60 -7.31
N LEU A 117 10.30 -20.61 -7.76
CA LEU A 117 10.64 -19.19 -7.71
C LEU A 117 9.46 -18.38 -7.18
N VAL A 118 9.73 -17.55 -6.18
CA VAL A 118 8.81 -16.51 -5.70
C VAL A 118 9.36 -15.13 -6.03
N VAL A 119 8.56 -14.33 -6.70
CA VAL A 119 8.87 -12.92 -6.99
C VAL A 119 7.88 -12.05 -6.24
N VAL A 120 8.37 -11.11 -5.44
CA VAL A 120 7.51 -10.12 -4.75
C VAL A 120 7.82 -8.74 -5.29
N ASP A 121 6.83 -8.12 -5.93
CA ASP A 121 6.90 -6.74 -6.39
C ASP A 121 6.40 -5.78 -5.31
N GLU A 122 7.00 -4.60 -5.27
CA GLU A 122 6.89 -3.63 -4.17
C GLU A 122 7.15 -4.27 -2.79
N ALA A 123 8.23 -5.04 -2.69
CA ALA A 123 8.60 -5.82 -1.50
C ALA A 123 8.75 -4.97 -0.22
N HIS A 124 8.91 -3.65 -0.33
CA HIS A 124 8.86 -2.74 0.82
C HIS A 124 7.55 -2.84 1.62
N ARG A 125 6.46 -3.33 1.02
CA ARG A 125 5.17 -3.58 1.69
C ARG A 125 5.21 -4.75 2.67
N LEU A 126 6.20 -5.65 2.58
CA LEU A 126 6.39 -6.76 3.53
C LEU A 126 7.07 -6.31 4.83
N GLY A 127 7.84 -5.21 4.78
CA GLY A 127 8.64 -4.70 5.91
C GLY A 127 7.82 -4.12 7.07
N GLY A 128 6.52 -3.89 6.91
CA GLY A 128 5.56 -4.01 8.00
C GLY A 128 5.75 -3.20 9.31
N SER A 129 5.18 -2.00 9.54
CA SER A 129 5.06 -1.42 10.93
C SER A 129 3.79 -1.89 11.66
N THR A 130 3.90 -2.15 12.98
CA THR A 130 2.91 -2.54 14.03
C THR A 130 1.55 -3.16 13.65
N ASP A 131 0.74 -2.60 12.73
CA ASP A 131 -0.49 -3.23 12.20
C ASP A 131 -0.22 -4.21 11.03
N GLN A 132 1.04 -4.32 10.58
CA GLN A 132 1.44 -5.06 9.37
C GLN A 132 2.03 -6.46 9.66
N VAL A 133 1.74 -7.05 10.82
CA VAL A 133 2.17 -8.42 11.18
C VAL A 133 1.72 -9.44 10.12
N ALA A 134 0.53 -9.28 9.57
CA ALA A 134 0.01 -10.18 8.53
C ALA A 134 0.86 -10.18 7.25
N ARG A 135 1.31 -9.01 6.79
CA ARG A 135 2.14 -8.90 5.58
C ARG A 135 3.54 -9.44 5.81
N TYR A 136 4.11 -9.19 7.00
CA TYR A 136 5.39 -9.77 7.37
C TYR A 136 5.31 -11.30 7.49
N LYS A 137 4.26 -11.83 8.13
CA LYS A 137 3.99 -13.27 8.22
C LYS A 137 3.85 -13.92 6.84
N LEU A 138 3.14 -13.24 5.93
CA LEU A 138 3.08 -13.65 4.54
C LEU A 138 4.47 -13.65 3.89
N GLY A 139 5.24 -12.58 4.08
CA GLY A 139 6.62 -12.48 3.57
C GLY A 139 7.51 -13.63 4.04
N LYS A 140 7.47 -13.97 5.34
CA LYS A 140 8.22 -15.10 5.89
C LYS A 140 7.78 -16.43 5.28
N GLY A 141 6.47 -16.69 5.21
CA GLY A 141 5.95 -17.89 4.57
C GLY A 141 6.33 -17.99 3.09
N LEU A 142 6.32 -16.88 2.35
CA LEU A 142 6.72 -16.84 0.95
C LEU A 142 8.22 -17.02 0.74
N ALA A 143 9.06 -16.51 1.64
CA ALA A 143 10.50 -16.69 1.58
C ALA A 143 10.90 -18.16 1.79
N GLU A 144 10.16 -18.88 2.65
CA GLU A 144 10.34 -20.30 2.92
C GLU A 144 9.64 -21.21 1.88
N ALA A 145 8.75 -20.66 1.06
CA ALA A 145 7.94 -21.41 0.09
C ALA A 145 8.71 -21.88 -1.15
N ALA A 146 9.88 -21.28 -1.42
CA ALA A 146 10.67 -21.55 -2.62
C ALA A 146 12.18 -21.40 -2.37
N PRO A 147 13.02 -22.17 -3.09
CA PRO A 147 14.47 -22.03 -3.00
C PRO A 147 14.98 -20.70 -3.60
N TYR A 148 14.27 -20.12 -4.57
CA TYR A 148 14.62 -18.84 -5.18
C TYR A 148 13.59 -17.77 -4.82
N VAL A 149 14.07 -16.64 -4.29
CA VAL A 149 13.23 -15.50 -3.91
C VAL A 149 13.80 -14.23 -4.53
N LEU A 150 12.96 -13.46 -5.23
CA LEU A 150 13.30 -12.16 -5.78
C LEU A 150 12.41 -11.07 -5.18
N LEU A 151 13.01 -10.16 -4.42
CA LEU A 151 12.33 -9.02 -3.83
C LEU A 151 12.59 -7.76 -4.67
N LEU A 152 11.55 -7.26 -5.33
CA LEU A 152 11.63 -6.09 -6.20
C LEU A 152 11.06 -4.87 -5.48
N SER A 153 11.84 -3.80 -5.38
CA SER A 153 11.35 -2.53 -4.81
C SER A 153 12.18 -1.36 -5.33
N ALA A 154 11.51 -0.26 -5.67
CA ALA A 154 12.20 1.00 -5.96
C ALA A 154 12.69 1.71 -4.69
N THR A 155 12.04 1.43 -3.56
CA THR A 155 12.25 2.11 -2.27
C THR A 155 12.25 1.08 -1.13
N PRO A 156 13.25 0.17 -1.06
CA PRO A 156 13.29 -0.88 -0.04
C PRO A 156 13.42 -0.30 1.38
N HIS A 157 14.09 0.85 1.54
CA HIS A 157 14.18 1.57 2.80
C HIS A 157 13.38 2.88 2.74
N GLN A 158 12.35 2.99 3.58
CA GLN A 158 11.43 4.14 3.64
C GLN A 158 11.70 5.08 4.84
N GLY A 159 12.94 5.10 5.35
CA GLY A 159 13.32 5.87 6.54
C GLY A 159 13.04 5.17 7.88
N LYS A 160 12.51 3.94 7.85
CA LYS A 160 12.30 3.07 9.02
C LYS A 160 13.27 1.88 8.98
N THR A 161 14.24 1.85 9.89
CA THR A 161 15.30 0.83 9.92
C THR A 161 14.75 -0.54 10.28
N ASP A 162 13.80 -0.60 11.21
CA ASP A 162 13.14 -1.84 11.65
C ASP A 162 12.42 -2.55 10.49
N ALA A 163 11.75 -1.78 9.62
CA ALA A 163 11.06 -2.31 8.45
C ALA A 163 12.03 -2.83 7.38
N PHE A 164 13.16 -2.15 7.23
CA PHE A 164 14.21 -2.57 6.31
C PHE A 164 14.95 -3.81 6.81
N HIS A 165 15.25 -3.88 8.11
CA HIS A 165 15.80 -5.09 8.76
C HIS A 165 14.90 -6.30 8.52
N ARG A 166 13.59 -6.17 8.78
CA ARG A 166 12.61 -7.22 8.50
C ARG A 166 12.67 -7.69 7.04
N LEU A 167 12.80 -6.78 6.08
CA LEU A 167 12.93 -7.15 4.67
C LEU A 167 14.21 -7.93 4.37
N MET A 168 15.35 -7.53 4.95
CA MET A 168 16.62 -8.23 4.78
C MET A 168 16.60 -9.61 5.46
N ASN A 169 15.97 -9.71 6.63
CA ASN A 169 15.78 -10.96 7.36
C ASN A 169 14.96 -11.99 6.55
N LEU A 170 14.03 -11.55 5.68
CA LEU A 170 13.34 -12.46 4.75
C LEU A 170 14.26 -13.10 3.71
N LEU A 171 15.38 -12.45 3.37
CA LEU A 171 16.35 -13.01 2.42
C LEU A 171 17.29 -13.98 3.13
N ASP A 172 17.73 -13.64 4.34
CA ASP A 172 18.70 -14.42 5.10
C ASP A 172 18.60 -14.08 6.59
N GLU A 173 18.04 -15.00 7.38
CA GLU A 173 17.84 -14.84 8.82
C GLU A 173 19.18 -14.90 9.59
N GLU A 174 20.17 -15.64 9.09
CA GLU A 174 21.48 -15.80 9.73
C GLU A 174 22.38 -14.58 9.50
N ALA A 175 22.34 -14.00 8.29
CA ALA A 175 23.08 -12.79 7.98
C ALA A 175 22.49 -11.54 8.67
N PHE A 176 21.16 -11.54 8.89
CA PHE A 176 20.42 -10.41 9.46
C PHE A 176 19.58 -10.77 10.71
N PRO A 177 20.19 -11.21 11.82
CA PRO A 177 19.47 -11.67 13.01
C PRO A 177 18.84 -10.52 13.83
N ASP A 178 19.45 -9.34 13.80
CA ASP A 178 19.05 -8.16 14.59
C ASP A 178 19.19 -6.86 13.81
N MET A 179 18.71 -5.73 14.34
CA MET A 179 18.79 -4.45 13.63
C MET A 179 20.22 -3.93 13.41
N ASP A 180 21.17 -4.29 14.29
CA ASP A 180 22.56 -3.84 14.22
C ASP A 180 23.33 -4.57 13.10
N SER A 181 22.80 -5.70 12.63
CA SER A 181 23.32 -6.40 11.45
C SER A 181 23.17 -5.61 10.15
N VAL A 182 22.27 -4.63 10.08
CA VAL A 182 22.02 -3.85 8.87
C VAL A 182 23.14 -2.83 8.65
N SER A 183 24.13 -3.24 7.86
CA SER A 183 25.27 -2.44 7.44
C SER A 183 25.43 -2.45 5.93
N CYS A 184 26.10 -1.44 5.36
CA CYS A 184 26.28 -1.34 3.92
C CYS A 184 27.01 -2.56 3.35
N GLU A 185 28.02 -3.05 4.07
CA GLU A 185 28.86 -4.18 3.70
C GLU A 185 28.07 -5.49 3.69
N ARG A 186 27.22 -5.72 4.69
CA ARG A 186 26.38 -6.93 4.76
C ARG A 186 25.24 -6.90 3.77
N VAL A 187 24.67 -5.74 3.46
CA VAL A 187 23.55 -5.61 2.52
C VAL A 187 24.01 -5.71 1.05
N ALA A 188 25.23 -5.28 0.74
CA ALA A 188 25.72 -5.20 -0.64
C ALA A 188 25.60 -6.49 -1.48
N PRO A 189 25.88 -7.71 -0.95
CA PRO A 189 25.72 -8.95 -1.70
C PRO A 189 24.27 -9.27 -2.08
N TYR A 190 23.30 -8.80 -1.30
CA TYR A 190 21.88 -9.11 -1.46
C TYR A 190 21.13 -8.10 -2.33
N VAL A 191 21.73 -6.94 -2.62
CA VAL A 191 21.05 -5.82 -3.28
C VAL A 191 21.73 -5.44 -4.58
N ILE A 192 21.01 -5.61 -5.69
CA ILE A 192 21.38 -5.06 -6.99
C ILE A 192 20.61 -3.76 -7.17
N ARG A 193 21.33 -2.62 -7.20
CA ARG A 193 20.74 -1.30 -7.37
C ARG A 193 21.36 -0.54 -8.53
N THR A 194 20.56 -0.31 -9.57
CA THR A 194 20.92 0.54 -10.72
C THR A 194 20.18 1.87 -10.66
N GLU A 195 20.91 2.96 -10.48
CA GLU A 195 20.33 4.29 -10.41
C GLU A 195 20.07 4.88 -11.80
N LYS A 196 18.97 5.65 -11.97
CA LYS A 196 18.65 6.28 -13.28
C LYS A 196 19.80 7.10 -13.85
N ARG A 197 20.54 7.81 -12.98
CA ARG A 197 21.69 8.65 -13.37
C ARG A 197 22.87 7.85 -13.94
N ARG A 198 22.93 6.54 -13.69
CA ARG A 198 23.98 5.63 -14.17
C ARG A 198 23.49 4.70 -15.30
N ALA A 199 22.23 4.83 -15.71
CA ALA A 199 21.67 3.99 -16.76
C ALA A 199 22.22 4.44 -18.12
N ILE A 200 22.75 3.47 -18.88
CA ILE A 200 23.38 3.67 -20.19
C ILE A 200 22.69 2.79 -21.25
N ASP A 201 22.80 3.18 -22.51
CA ASP A 201 22.40 2.35 -23.66
C ASP A 201 23.49 1.29 -23.98
N ALA A 202 23.26 0.51 -25.03
CA ALA A 202 24.18 -0.55 -25.46
C ALA A 202 25.55 0.00 -25.91
N GLU A 203 25.58 1.26 -26.37
CA GLU A 203 26.77 1.99 -26.79
C GLU A 203 27.48 2.71 -25.63
N GLY A 204 26.95 2.58 -24.40
CA GLY A 204 27.54 3.15 -23.19
C GLY A 204 27.21 4.62 -22.93
N LYS A 205 26.29 5.20 -23.70
CA LYS A 205 25.86 6.60 -23.55
C LYS A 205 24.75 6.72 -22.50
N PRO A 206 24.72 7.80 -21.69
CA PRO A 206 23.68 7.99 -20.69
C PRO A 206 22.27 8.04 -21.30
N LEU A 207 21.36 7.21 -20.76
CA LEU A 207 19.95 7.18 -21.16
C LEU A 207 19.18 8.44 -20.72
N PHE A 208 19.61 9.05 -19.62
CA PHE A 208 18.91 10.19 -19.01
C PHE A 208 19.80 11.43 -18.97
N LYS A 209 19.19 12.60 -19.19
CA LYS A 209 19.87 13.88 -19.00
C LYS A 209 20.17 14.11 -17.51
N PRO A 210 21.30 14.77 -17.18
CA PRO A 210 21.62 15.09 -15.79
C PRO A 210 20.56 16.05 -15.21
N ARG A 211 19.99 15.69 -14.07
CA ARG A 211 19.06 16.55 -13.33
C ARG A 211 19.85 17.63 -12.59
N ARG A 212 19.55 18.90 -12.88
CA ARG A 212 20.01 20.04 -12.08
C ARG A 212 18.84 20.52 -11.24
N THR A 213 19.00 20.46 -9.92
CA THR A 213 17.99 20.97 -8.97
C THR A 213 18.53 22.27 -8.39
N GLN A 214 17.76 23.34 -8.51
CA GLN A 214 18.06 24.63 -7.89
C GLN A 214 16.87 25.02 -7.01
N MET A 215 17.14 25.46 -5.79
CA MET A 215 16.10 26.03 -4.94
C MET A 215 15.96 27.51 -5.28
N ILE A 216 14.76 27.92 -5.68
CA ILE A 216 14.42 29.32 -5.90
C ILE A 216 13.54 29.73 -4.72
N PRO A 217 14.04 30.54 -3.78
CA PRO A 217 13.23 31.05 -2.70
C PRO A 217 12.19 32.02 -3.25
N VAL A 218 10.93 31.90 -2.80
CA VAL A 218 9.84 32.82 -3.12
C VAL A 218 9.46 33.52 -1.83
N ALA A 219 9.61 34.85 -1.81
CA ALA A 219 9.21 35.66 -0.67
C ALA A 219 7.77 36.15 -0.84
N TRP A 220 7.09 36.38 0.28
CA TRP A 220 5.83 37.13 0.26
C TRP A 220 6.11 38.56 -0.18
N GLU A 221 5.24 39.07 -1.05
CA GLU A 221 5.28 40.44 -1.54
C GLU A 221 3.95 41.10 -1.18
N ASN A 222 3.88 42.43 -1.21
CA ASN A 222 2.63 43.15 -0.89
C ASN A 222 1.45 42.69 -1.75
N ARG A 223 1.69 42.31 -3.02
CA ARG A 223 0.66 41.75 -3.91
C ARG A 223 0.09 40.40 -3.45
N HIS A 224 0.80 39.66 -2.59
CA HIS A 224 0.39 38.36 -2.08
C HIS A 224 -0.35 38.43 -0.74
N HIS A 225 -0.60 39.63 -0.20
CA HIS A 225 -1.16 39.81 1.14
C HIS A 225 -2.42 38.97 1.40
N LEU A 226 -3.39 38.96 0.48
CA LEU A 226 -4.61 38.16 0.63
C LEU A 226 -4.35 36.65 0.63
N GLN A 227 -3.34 36.18 -0.11
CA GLN A 227 -2.96 34.76 -0.10
C GLN A 227 -2.25 34.38 1.20
N GLN A 228 -1.45 35.29 1.74
CA GLN A 228 -0.80 35.11 3.03
C GLN A 228 -1.84 35.02 4.15
N VAL A 229 -2.81 35.94 4.18
CA VAL A 229 -3.92 35.91 5.17
C VAL A 229 -4.70 34.60 5.07
N LEU A 230 -5.13 34.20 3.86
CA LEU A 230 -5.81 32.92 3.66
C LEU A 230 -4.97 31.73 4.15
N TYR A 231 -3.66 31.73 3.86
CA TYR A 231 -2.77 30.66 4.30
C TYR A 231 -2.68 30.60 5.83
N GLU A 232 -2.53 31.74 6.49
CA GLU A 232 -2.47 31.86 7.95
C GLU A 232 -3.79 31.40 8.60
N ASP A 233 -4.93 31.85 8.08
CA ASP A 233 -6.26 31.49 8.59
C ASP A 233 -6.55 29.99 8.47
N VAL A 234 -6.27 29.41 7.29
CA VAL A 234 -6.41 27.95 7.09
C VAL A 234 -5.45 27.18 7.98
N THR A 235 -4.22 27.67 8.15
CA THR A 235 -3.22 27.02 9.02
C THR A 235 -3.68 27.01 10.47
N GLU A 236 -4.29 28.10 10.95
CA GLU A 236 -4.82 28.17 12.31
C GLU A 236 -6.01 27.21 12.50
N TYR A 237 -6.95 27.19 11.55
CA TYR A 237 -8.07 26.23 11.55
C TYR A 237 -7.58 24.77 11.58
N VAL A 238 -6.61 24.42 10.71
CA VAL A 238 -5.98 23.10 10.64
C VAL A 238 -5.31 22.74 11.97
N ARG A 239 -4.56 23.69 12.56
CA ARG A 239 -3.81 23.48 13.81
C ARG A 239 -4.75 23.13 14.96
N GLU A 240 -5.83 23.89 15.12
CA GLU A 240 -6.81 23.63 16.17
C GLU A 240 -7.55 22.31 15.97
N GLY A 241 -8.05 22.06 14.75
CA GLY A 241 -8.74 20.82 14.41
C GLY A 241 -7.86 19.59 14.59
N TYR A 242 -6.57 19.67 14.23
CA TYR A 242 -5.61 18.58 14.38
C TYR A 242 -5.33 18.28 15.86
N ASN A 243 -5.11 19.32 16.67
CA ASN A 243 -4.86 19.16 18.11
C ASN A 243 -6.08 18.61 18.85
N GLN A 244 -7.29 19.00 18.45
CA GLN A 244 -8.52 18.41 18.97
C GLN A 244 -8.66 16.93 18.57
N ALA A 245 -8.44 16.62 17.29
CA ALA A 245 -8.48 15.25 16.78
C ALA A 245 -7.49 14.33 17.50
N LEU A 246 -6.30 14.83 17.85
CA LEU A 246 -5.31 14.09 18.61
C LEU A 246 -5.78 13.79 20.04
N ARG A 247 -6.38 14.77 20.72
CA ARG A 247 -6.95 14.60 22.08
C ARG A 247 -8.12 13.62 22.10
N GLU A 248 -9.00 13.70 21.12
CA GLU A 248 -10.18 12.82 20.98
C GLU A 248 -9.84 11.48 20.31
N LYS A 249 -8.58 11.23 19.94
CA LYS A 249 -8.12 10.04 19.20
C LYS A 249 -8.85 9.81 17.86
N LYS A 250 -9.43 10.86 17.27
CA LYS A 250 -10.13 10.83 15.97
C LYS A 250 -9.14 11.01 14.81
N ARG A 251 -8.39 9.96 14.50
CA ARG A 251 -7.31 9.97 13.48
C ARG A 251 -7.77 10.47 12.09
N HIS A 252 -8.98 10.14 11.66
CA HIS A 252 -9.55 10.56 10.39
C HIS A 252 -9.69 12.10 10.27
N ILE A 253 -10.06 12.78 11.37
CA ILE A 253 -10.15 14.25 11.40
C ILE A 253 -8.75 14.85 11.29
N GLY A 254 -7.77 14.30 12.02
CA GLY A 254 -6.38 14.75 11.91
C GLY A 254 -5.85 14.61 10.47
N PHE A 255 -6.22 13.55 9.77
CA PHE A 255 -5.85 13.36 8.37
C PHE A 255 -6.56 14.36 7.43
N LEU A 256 -7.85 14.65 7.64
CA LEU A 256 -8.55 15.72 6.91
C LEU A 256 -7.85 17.07 7.05
N MET A 257 -7.44 17.44 8.27
CA MET A 257 -6.72 18.70 8.53
C MET A 257 -5.41 18.78 7.74
N ILE A 258 -4.65 17.68 7.66
CA ILE A 258 -3.44 17.62 6.83
C ILE A 258 -3.77 17.82 5.34
N LEU A 259 -4.87 17.24 4.84
CA LEU A 259 -5.30 17.44 3.45
C LEU A 259 -5.64 18.90 3.17
N LEU A 260 -6.35 19.58 4.08
CA LEU A 260 -6.67 21.01 3.94
C LEU A 260 -5.41 21.87 3.91
N GLN A 261 -4.41 21.59 4.76
CA GLN A 261 -3.11 22.29 4.72
C GLN A 261 -2.39 22.09 3.39
N ARG A 262 -2.47 20.90 2.80
CA ARG A 262 -1.87 20.65 1.47
C ARG A 262 -2.63 21.37 0.37
N LEU A 263 -3.95 21.47 0.48
CA LEU A 263 -4.80 22.12 -0.53
C LEU A 263 -4.56 23.62 -0.60
N VAL A 264 -4.37 24.31 0.53
CA VAL A 264 -4.12 25.77 0.55
C VAL A 264 -2.82 26.14 -0.16
N VAL A 265 -1.81 25.26 -0.12
CA VAL A 265 -0.54 25.44 -0.84
C VAL A 265 -0.68 25.15 -2.35
N SER A 266 -1.69 24.40 -2.77
CA SER A 266 -1.86 24.01 -4.16
C SER A 266 -2.55 25.07 -5.02
N SER A 267 -3.67 25.62 -4.54
CA SER A 267 -4.47 26.61 -5.26
C SER A 267 -5.54 27.20 -4.34
N THR A 268 -5.73 28.52 -4.41
CA THR A 268 -6.83 29.23 -3.75
C THR A 268 -8.20 28.67 -4.12
N ARG A 269 -8.38 28.24 -5.38
CA ARG A 269 -9.65 27.65 -5.83
C ARG A 269 -9.90 26.29 -5.18
N ALA A 270 -8.87 25.47 -5.06
CA ALA A 270 -8.99 24.12 -4.50
C ALA A 270 -9.41 24.18 -3.04
N ILE A 271 -8.72 24.97 -2.22
CA ILE A 271 -9.07 25.12 -0.80
C ILE A 271 -10.47 25.72 -0.63
N ARG A 272 -10.83 26.74 -1.43
CA ARG A 272 -12.18 27.32 -1.39
C ARG A 272 -13.26 26.28 -1.66
N THR A 273 -13.16 25.52 -2.75
CA THR A 273 -14.16 24.50 -3.10
C THR A 273 -14.26 23.43 -2.01
N THR A 274 -13.14 23.04 -1.40
CA THR A 274 -13.14 22.06 -0.30
C THR A 274 -13.78 22.64 0.97
N LEU A 275 -13.50 23.89 1.33
CA LEU A 275 -14.14 24.57 2.47
C LEU A 275 -15.64 24.79 2.23
N GLU A 276 -16.06 25.15 1.01
CA GLU A 276 -17.49 25.25 0.65
C GLU A 276 -18.21 23.90 0.79
N ARG A 277 -17.59 22.81 0.32
CA ARG A 277 -18.11 21.45 0.54
C ARG A 277 -18.15 21.10 2.02
N ARG A 278 -17.09 21.38 2.78
CA ARG A 278 -17.03 21.17 4.23
C ARG A 278 -18.17 21.91 4.94
N LEU A 279 -18.37 23.18 4.61
CA LEU A 279 -19.44 24.02 5.14
C LEU A 279 -20.83 23.44 4.82
N SER A 280 -21.03 22.95 3.59
CA SER A 280 -22.30 22.32 3.20
C SER A 280 -22.63 21.07 4.02
N VAL A 281 -21.62 20.26 4.34
CA VAL A 281 -21.76 19.07 5.19
C VAL A 281 -22.05 19.46 6.64
N LEU A 282 -21.37 20.49 7.16
CA LEU A 282 -21.61 20.99 8.52
C LEU A 282 -23.05 21.53 8.65
N ARG A 283 -23.52 22.31 7.67
CA ARG A 283 -24.91 22.83 7.61
C ARG A 283 -25.96 21.71 7.47
N GLY A 284 -25.71 20.73 6.60
CA GLY A 284 -26.60 19.56 6.46
C GLY A 284 -26.61 18.65 7.69
N GLY A 285 -25.52 18.65 8.46
CA GLY A 285 -25.38 17.95 9.73
C GLY A 285 -26.29 18.48 10.83
N GLU A 286 -26.54 19.79 10.92
CA GLU A 286 -27.48 20.38 11.89
C GLU A 286 -28.92 19.88 11.66
N ALA A 287 -29.35 19.76 10.39
CA ALA A 287 -30.69 19.27 10.05
C ALA A 287 -30.91 17.79 10.41
N GLN A 288 -29.86 16.96 10.36
CA GLN A 288 -29.92 15.56 10.81
C GLN A 288 -29.65 15.38 12.32
N ALA A 289 -28.84 16.25 12.93
CA ALA A 289 -28.55 16.21 14.37
C ALA A 289 -29.81 16.52 15.21
N GLY A 290 -30.66 17.43 14.73
CA GLY A 290 -31.98 17.69 15.33
C GLY A 290 -32.94 16.50 15.32
N MET A 291 -32.77 15.54 14.39
CA MET A 291 -33.55 14.29 14.34
C MET A 291 -32.87 13.11 15.06
N ARG A 292 -31.52 13.04 15.07
CA ARG A 292 -30.77 11.91 15.68
C ARG A 292 -30.65 11.96 17.20
N LEU A 293 -30.87 13.12 17.83
CA LEU A 293 -30.89 13.25 19.30
C LEU A 293 -32.00 12.42 19.97
N ALA A 294 -32.96 11.89 19.21
CA ALA A 294 -33.98 10.98 19.71
C ALA A 294 -33.62 9.47 19.63
N GLU A 295 -32.54 9.08 18.93
CA GLU A 295 -32.29 7.66 18.60
C GLU A 295 -30.88 7.13 18.93
N VAL A 296 -29.95 7.94 19.44
CA VAL A 296 -28.56 7.52 19.68
C VAL A 296 -28.21 7.50 21.17
N GLU A 297 -29.00 6.77 21.97
CA GLU A 297 -28.47 6.09 23.16
C GLU A 297 -28.20 4.63 22.76
N ASN A 298 -26.92 4.23 22.76
CA ASN A 298 -26.36 2.89 22.54
C ASN A 298 -25.73 2.60 21.16
N GLY A 299 -24.41 2.79 21.07
CA GLY A 299 -23.57 2.11 20.08
C GLY A 299 -22.11 2.59 20.11
N PRO A 300 -21.12 1.74 20.48
CA PRO A 300 -19.73 2.14 20.54
C PRO A 300 -19.06 2.14 19.15
N GLU A 301 -17.98 2.93 19.09
CA GLU A 301 -17.30 3.55 17.96
C GLU A 301 -16.74 2.63 16.85
N LYS A 302 -16.82 3.12 15.60
CA LYS A 302 -16.24 2.54 14.39
C LYS A 302 -14.74 2.87 14.29
N ALA A 303 -13.86 1.88 14.44
CA ALA A 303 -12.41 2.06 14.31
C ALA A 303 -11.71 1.14 13.28
N GLU A 304 -12.44 0.37 12.47
CA GLU A 304 -11.87 -0.75 11.69
C GLU A 304 -11.89 -0.61 10.15
N ASP A 305 -11.76 0.59 9.56
CA ASP A 305 -11.84 0.74 8.08
C ASP A 305 -10.72 1.60 7.44
N TYR A 306 -9.52 1.61 8.02
CA TYR A 306 -8.42 2.45 7.52
C TYR A 306 -7.62 1.85 6.36
N ASP A 307 -7.75 0.54 6.09
CA ASP A 307 -7.08 -0.11 4.95
C ASP A 307 -7.81 0.20 3.61
N GLU A 308 -9.13 0.42 3.61
CA GLU A 308 -9.89 0.79 2.40
C GLU A 308 -9.58 2.23 1.94
N LEU A 309 -9.24 3.13 2.87
CA LEU A 309 -8.87 4.53 2.59
C LEU A 309 -7.57 4.69 1.76
N TYR A 310 -6.71 3.67 1.72
CA TYR A 310 -5.48 3.69 0.90
C TYR A 310 -5.71 3.30 -0.56
N ASP A 311 -6.80 2.61 -0.86
CA ASP A 311 -7.18 2.17 -2.22
C ASP A 311 -8.17 3.14 -2.88
N MET A 312 -8.79 4.05 -2.12
CA MET A 312 -9.64 5.12 -2.62
C MET A 312 -8.83 6.14 -3.42
N ASP A 313 -9.43 6.68 -4.47
CA ASP A 313 -8.83 7.82 -5.15
C ASP A 313 -8.76 9.03 -4.19
N GLY A 314 -7.83 9.96 -4.45
CA GLY A 314 -7.60 11.09 -3.54
C GLY A 314 -8.80 12.02 -3.37
N GLN A 315 -9.76 12.03 -4.30
CA GLN A 315 -10.99 12.81 -4.22
C GLN A 315 -12.07 12.08 -3.41
N GLU A 316 -12.25 10.78 -3.66
CA GLU A 316 -13.18 9.91 -2.96
C GLU A 316 -12.84 9.85 -1.47
N LEU A 317 -11.54 9.71 -1.15
CA LEU A 317 -11.01 9.78 0.20
C LEU A 317 -11.34 11.11 0.88
N LEU A 318 -11.14 12.22 0.18
CA LEU A 318 -11.44 13.55 0.70
C LEU A 318 -12.95 13.70 0.96
N ASP A 319 -13.79 13.29 0.02
CA ASP A 319 -15.24 13.40 0.14
C ASP A 319 -15.79 12.54 1.30
N GLU A 320 -15.20 11.37 1.57
CA GLU A 320 -15.56 10.54 2.72
C GLU A 320 -15.13 11.18 4.05
N LEU A 321 -13.92 11.72 4.11
CA LEU A 321 -13.41 12.41 5.29
C LEU A 321 -14.16 13.71 5.59
N LEU A 322 -14.62 14.42 4.56
CA LEU A 322 -15.42 15.64 4.71
C LEU A 322 -16.73 15.38 5.46
N LYS A 323 -17.26 14.14 5.47
CA LYS A 323 -18.45 13.73 6.22
C LYS A 323 -18.20 13.62 7.74
N SER A 324 -16.95 13.54 8.17
CA SER A 324 -16.62 13.37 9.59
C SER A 324 -16.77 14.68 10.39
N GLN A 325 -17.49 14.65 11.51
CA GLN A 325 -17.76 15.85 12.31
C GLN A 325 -16.78 16.00 13.48
N ILE A 326 -16.26 17.21 13.68
CA ILE A 326 -15.63 17.61 14.94
C ILE A 326 -16.76 17.92 15.91
N SER A 327 -16.68 17.50 17.18
CA SER A 327 -17.82 17.64 18.12
C SER A 327 -18.05 19.07 18.65
N ALA A 328 -17.73 20.08 17.85
CA ALA A 328 -17.92 21.50 18.17
C ALA A 328 -18.75 22.18 17.05
N LEU A 329 -20.00 21.72 16.89
CA LEU A 329 -20.91 22.08 15.80
C LEU A 329 -21.07 23.60 15.56
N GLN A 330 -20.94 24.43 16.60
CA GLN A 330 -21.13 25.88 16.47
C GLN A 330 -19.83 26.67 16.24
N SER A 331 -18.67 26.19 16.73
CA SER A 331 -17.41 26.93 16.58
C SER A 331 -16.71 26.63 15.25
N GLU A 332 -16.83 25.40 14.75
CA GLU A 332 -16.20 25.00 13.48
C GLU A 332 -16.88 25.66 12.28
N MET A 333 -18.22 25.70 12.26
CA MET A 333 -18.98 26.26 11.15
C MET A 333 -18.67 27.74 10.92
N THR A 334 -18.63 28.55 11.98
CA THR A 334 -18.30 29.98 11.88
C THR A 334 -16.90 30.19 11.32
N ARG A 335 -15.92 29.37 11.73
CA ARG A 335 -14.54 29.47 11.24
C ARG A 335 -14.36 29.06 9.78
N VAL A 336 -15.16 28.12 9.29
CA VAL A 336 -15.10 27.70 7.88
C VAL A 336 -15.81 28.72 6.98
N GLU A 337 -16.77 29.48 7.53
CA GLU A 337 -17.52 30.52 6.79
C GLU A 337 -16.78 31.86 6.68
N THR A 338 -16.04 32.27 7.72
CA THR A 338 -15.22 33.50 7.75
C THR A 338 -13.96 33.37 6.92
#